data_AF-A0A317IN15-F1
#
_entry.id   AF-A0A317IN15-F1
#
_cell.length_a   1.000
_cell.length_b   1.000
_cell.length_c   1.000
_cell.angle_alpha   90.00
_cell.angle_beta   90.00
_cell.angle_gamma   90.00
#
_symmetry.space_group_name_H-M   'P 1'
#
loop_
_entity.id
_entity.type
_entity.pdbx_description
1 polymer ?
#
loop_
_entity_poly.entity_id
_entity_poly.type
_entity_poly.pdbx_seq_one_letter_code
_entity_poly.pdbx_strand_id
1 'polypeptide(L)'
;FIALFDVQGRLQHFVDEVALCGACELNRSNQLGLINELTARCRQSVYAARENRSIAQYASPEEQMLADDILDEDRQDADQLNIERKELEKSTMAAARKAVLESFNSQSEKFCLSLPWLWVKKPYLVSIEFGSVYGTESNVKALTGIEQLATYDDSMKFTHKNSGLYTGNIDAKLPGEDSDLQFKISSLPASVNSVVAPARIILPEVFRMQPKEQLHSAVKVVIGVEVGSGVFHRTVNTIIATGSAATSGAQVLR
;
A
#
# COMPACT_ATOMS: atom_id res chain seq x y z
N PHE A 1 -23.53 -8.80 -30.75
CA PHE A 1 -23.22 -7.56 -30.02
C PHE A 1 -23.64 -7.62 -28.55
N ILE A 2 -24.94 -7.77 -28.20
CA ILE A 2 -25.39 -7.83 -26.80
C ILE A 2 -24.66 -8.91 -25.97
N ALA A 3 -24.47 -10.11 -26.53
CA ALA A 3 -23.78 -11.19 -25.82
C ALA A 3 -22.27 -10.93 -25.57
N LEU A 4 -21.61 -10.11 -26.40
CA LEU A 4 -20.21 -9.73 -26.17
C LEU A 4 -20.09 -8.70 -25.04
N PHE A 5 -21.02 -7.75 -24.99
CA PHE A 5 -21.11 -6.78 -23.88
C PHE A 5 -21.40 -7.47 -22.55
N ASP A 6 -22.28 -8.48 -22.54
CA ASP A 6 -22.56 -9.27 -21.33
C ASP A 6 -21.31 -10.02 -20.85
N VAL A 7 -20.59 -10.69 -21.76
CA VAL A 7 -19.32 -11.37 -21.40
C VAL A 7 -18.28 -10.38 -20.88
N GLN A 8 -18.17 -9.19 -21.50
CA GLN A 8 -17.27 -8.14 -21.03
C GLN A 8 -17.64 -7.63 -19.63
N GLY A 9 -18.93 -7.37 -19.37
CA GLY A 9 -19.40 -6.93 -18.05
C GLY A 9 -19.17 -7.97 -16.96
N ARG A 10 -19.48 -9.25 -17.26
CA ARG A 10 -19.18 -10.37 -16.36
C ARG A 10 -17.68 -10.52 -16.11
N LEU A 11 -16.87 -10.38 -17.16
CA LEU A 11 -15.41 -10.45 -17.03
C LEU A 11 -14.90 -9.32 -16.14
N GLN A 12 -15.39 -8.10 -16.32
CA GLN A 12 -14.99 -6.96 -15.50
C GLN A 12 -15.31 -7.17 -14.03
N HIS A 13 -16.55 -7.58 -13.70
CA HIS A 13 -16.93 -7.91 -12.32
C HIS A 13 -16.03 -9.01 -11.73
N PHE A 14 -15.72 -10.05 -12.52
CA PHE A 14 -14.81 -11.11 -12.09
C PHE A 14 -13.41 -10.57 -11.77
N VAL A 15 -12.82 -9.73 -12.63
CA VAL A 15 -11.49 -9.17 -12.37
C VAL A 15 -11.50 -8.24 -11.15
N ASP A 16 -12.57 -7.46 -10.99
CA ASP A 16 -12.72 -6.54 -9.86
C ASP A 16 -12.79 -7.31 -8.53
N GLU A 17 -13.56 -8.40 -8.47
CA GLU A 17 -13.66 -9.25 -7.28
C GLU A 17 -12.31 -9.92 -6.93
N VAL A 18 -11.60 -10.42 -7.95
CA VAL A 18 -10.26 -11.00 -7.78
C VAL A 18 -9.26 -9.95 -7.27
N ALA A 19 -9.29 -8.74 -7.83
CA ALA A 19 -8.44 -7.63 -7.38
C ALA A 19 -8.75 -7.23 -5.93
N LEU A 20 -10.04 -7.20 -5.56
CA LEU A 20 -10.50 -6.86 -4.22
C LEU A 20 -9.99 -7.87 -3.17
N CYS A 21 -10.02 -9.17 -3.47
CA CYS A 21 -9.43 -10.20 -2.60
C CYS A 21 -7.95 -9.93 -2.32
N GLY A 22 -7.17 -9.58 -3.34
CA GLY A 22 -5.76 -9.21 -3.17
C GLY A 22 -5.59 -7.97 -2.30
N ALA A 23 -6.39 -6.92 -2.53
CA ALA A 23 -6.33 -5.69 -1.77
C ALA A 23 -6.71 -5.87 -0.28
N CYS A 24 -7.64 -6.78 0.03
CA CYS A 24 -7.98 -7.11 1.42
C CYS A 24 -6.79 -7.71 2.18
N GLU A 25 -6.03 -8.61 1.55
CA GLU A 25 -4.87 -9.24 2.20
C GLU A 25 -3.67 -8.29 2.32
N LEU A 26 -3.54 -7.28 1.44
CA LEU A 26 -2.45 -6.31 1.51
C LEU A 26 -2.39 -5.56 2.85
N ASN A 27 -3.53 -5.21 3.46
CA ASN A 27 -3.56 -4.56 4.77
C ASN A 27 -4.37 -5.38 5.79
N ARG A 28 -4.21 -6.70 5.75
CA ARG A 28 -4.86 -7.57 6.72
C ARG A 28 -4.48 -7.18 8.14
N SER A 29 -5.48 -7.09 9.02
CA SER A 29 -5.29 -6.71 10.42
C SER A 29 -4.57 -5.36 10.61
N ASN A 30 -4.64 -4.46 9.63
CA ASN A 30 -4.06 -3.13 9.69
C ASN A 30 -2.52 -3.08 9.83
N GLN A 31 -1.80 -4.07 9.32
CA GLN A 31 -0.34 -4.12 9.44
C GLN A 31 0.37 -2.93 8.77
N LEU A 32 -0.10 -2.47 7.60
CA LEU A 32 0.51 -1.34 6.87
C LEU A 32 0.31 -0.02 7.60
N GLY A 33 -0.83 0.13 8.23
CA GLY A 33 -1.12 1.37 8.93
C GLY A 33 -0.39 1.46 10.26
N LEU A 34 -0.22 0.33 10.97
CA LEU A 34 0.60 0.24 12.18
C LEU A 34 2.08 0.53 11.89
N ILE A 35 2.67 -0.09 10.87
CA ILE A 35 4.09 0.12 10.55
C ILE A 35 4.37 1.56 10.10
N ASN A 36 3.44 2.20 9.39
CA ASN A 36 3.54 3.63 9.06
C ASN A 36 3.55 4.49 10.34
N GLU A 37 2.67 4.20 11.30
CA GLU A 37 2.61 4.94 12.58
C GLU A 37 3.88 4.72 13.41
N LEU A 38 4.34 3.48 13.52
CA LEU A 38 5.60 3.14 14.20
C LEU A 38 6.79 3.84 13.56
N THR A 39 6.83 3.93 12.22
CA THR A 39 7.91 4.62 11.49
C THR A 39 7.93 6.11 11.84
N ALA A 40 6.77 6.76 11.88
CA ALA A 40 6.70 8.18 12.24
C ALA A 40 7.04 8.43 13.72
N ARG A 41 6.65 7.54 14.63
CA ARG A 41 6.99 7.65 16.06
C ARG A 41 8.48 7.38 16.32
N CYS A 42 9.03 6.33 15.72
CA CYS A 42 10.46 6.01 15.79
C CYS A 42 11.31 7.18 15.28
N ARG A 43 10.90 7.81 14.16
CA ARG A 43 11.51 9.04 13.66
C ARG A 43 11.54 10.17 14.70
N GLN A 44 10.44 10.39 15.43
CA GLN A 44 10.42 11.39 16.49
C GLN A 44 11.32 11.02 17.67
N SER A 45 11.37 9.73 18.02
CA SER A 45 12.21 9.23 19.12
C SER A 45 13.68 9.56 18.84
N VAL A 46 14.20 9.14 17.68
CA VAL A 46 15.58 9.42 17.26
C VAL A 46 15.89 10.92 17.31
N TYR A 47 14.99 11.76 16.78
CA TYR A 47 15.19 13.21 16.80
C TYR A 47 15.23 13.76 18.24
N ALA A 48 14.33 13.31 19.11
CA ALA A 48 14.30 13.72 20.51
C ALA A 48 15.52 13.22 21.30
N ALA A 49 15.95 11.98 21.07
CA ALA A 49 17.15 11.42 21.68
C ALA A 49 18.40 12.25 21.32
N ARG A 50 18.52 12.70 20.06
CA ARG A 50 19.60 13.61 19.65
C ARG A 50 19.53 14.96 20.35
N GLU A 51 18.35 15.56 20.46
CA GLU A 51 18.20 16.83 21.19
C GLU A 51 18.59 16.66 22.66
N ASN A 52 18.15 15.58 23.31
CA ASN A 52 18.50 15.26 24.68
C ASN A 52 20.01 15.07 24.86
N ARG A 53 20.66 14.33 23.96
CA ARG A 53 22.11 14.18 23.92
C ARG A 53 22.83 15.52 23.81
N SER A 54 22.36 16.39 22.92
CA SER A 54 22.92 17.74 22.75
C SER A 54 22.77 18.56 24.03
N ILE A 55 21.61 18.50 24.69
CA ILE A 55 21.37 19.18 25.97
C ILE A 55 22.28 18.63 27.07
N ALA A 56 22.38 17.31 27.22
CA ALA A 56 23.20 16.65 28.24
C ALA A 56 24.68 17.04 28.10
N GLN A 57 25.20 17.13 26.87
CA GLN A 57 26.58 17.55 26.60
C GLN A 57 26.92 18.93 27.20
N TYR A 58 25.96 19.87 27.22
CA TYR A 58 26.19 21.23 27.71
C TYR A 58 25.72 21.47 29.15
N ALA A 59 24.62 20.82 29.57
CA ALA A 59 23.94 21.11 30.83
C ALA A 59 24.22 20.07 31.93
N SER A 60 24.36 18.78 31.56
CA SER A 60 24.50 17.66 32.50
C SER A 60 25.51 16.63 31.98
N PRO A 61 26.83 16.91 32.02
CA PRO A 61 27.84 16.01 31.46
C PRO A 61 27.85 14.61 32.08
N GLU A 62 27.38 14.47 33.33
CA GLU A 62 27.25 13.18 34.02
C GLU A 62 26.19 12.27 33.37
N GLU A 63 25.18 12.85 32.71
CA GLU A 63 24.10 12.14 32.01
C GLU A 63 24.45 11.85 30.54
N GLN A 64 25.60 12.33 30.06
CA GLN A 64 25.97 12.23 28.65
C GLN A 64 26.05 10.77 28.17
N MET A 65 26.64 9.88 28.96
CA MET A 65 26.76 8.46 28.60
C MET A 65 25.38 7.82 28.40
N LEU A 66 24.42 8.11 29.29
CA LEU A 66 23.06 7.59 29.17
C LEU A 66 22.35 8.16 27.94
N ALA A 67 22.55 9.45 27.63
CA ALA A 67 21.95 10.07 26.46
C ALA A 67 22.56 9.55 25.15
N ASP A 68 23.85 9.20 25.14
CA ASP A 68 24.52 8.51 24.04
C ASP A 68 23.91 7.09 23.86
N ASP A 69 23.77 6.32 24.94
CA ASP A 69 23.18 4.97 24.90
C ASP A 69 21.74 4.98 24.37
N ILE A 70 20.91 5.94 24.80
CA ILE A 70 19.52 6.07 24.32
C ILE A 70 19.48 6.43 22.83
N LEU A 71 20.36 7.32 22.36
CA LEU A 71 20.41 7.66 20.93
C LEU A 71 20.83 6.45 20.11
N ASP A 72 21.81 5.68 20.56
CA ASP A 72 22.26 4.48 19.87
C ASP A 72 21.16 3.39 19.83
N GLU A 73 20.41 3.22 20.92
CA GLU A 73 19.24 2.32 20.98
C GLU A 73 18.17 2.75 19.98
N ASP A 74 17.77 4.03 19.97
CA ASP A 74 16.75 4.56 19.06
C ASP A 74 17.17 4.44 17.57
N ARG A 75 18.46 4.62 17.27
CA ARG A 75 19.01 4.43 15.91
C ARG A 75 18.95 2.95 15.51
N GLN A 76 19.30 2.03 16.41
CA GLN A 76 19.21 0.58 16.16
C GLN A 76 17.75 0.14 15.94
N ASP A 77 16.82 0.66 16.73
CA ASP A 77 15.38 0.41 16.58
C ASP A 77 14.85 0.90 15.22
N ALA A 78 15.33 2.05 14.73
CA ALA A 78 14.98 2.55 13.40
C ALA A 78 15.44 1.60 12.28
N ASP A 79 16.66 1.07 12.38
CA ASP A 79 17.19 0.11 11.41
C ASP A 79 16.43 -1.22 11.48
N GLN A 80 16.15 -1.72 12.68
CA GLN A 80 15.37 -2.93 12.89
C GLN A 80 13.95 -2.80 12.34
N LEU A 81 13.29 -1.67 12.56
CA LEU A 81 11.96 -1.38 12.02
C LEU A 81 11.95 -1.37 10.48
N ASN A 82 13.02 -0.83 9.86
CA ASN A 82 13.15 -0.85 8.41
C ASN A 82 13.33 -2.28 7.86
N ILE A 83 14.03 -3.16 8.60
CA ILE A 83 14.13 -4.60 8.27
C ILE A 83 12.76 -5.26 8.35
N GLU A 84 12.03 -5.07 9.46
CA GLU A 84 10.69 -5.63 9.65
C GLU A 84 9.71 -5.16 8.58
N ARG A 85 9.79 -3.88 8.20
CA ARG A 85 9.01 -3.33 7.10
C ARG A 85 9.27 -4.04 5.77
N LYS A 86 10.53 -4.35 5.44
CA LYS A 86 10.89 -5.08 4.22
C LYS A 86 10.39 -6.53 4.24
N GLU A 87 10.43 -7.18 5.40
CA GLU A 87 9.87 -8.52 5.55
C GLU A 87 8.33 -8.52 5.48
N LEU A 88 7.68 -7.50 6.04
CA LEU A 88 6.25 -7.29 5.92
C LEU A 88 5.83 -7.09 4.46
N GLU A 89 6.58 -6.31 3.67
CA GLU A 89 6.35 -6.13 2.23
C GLU A 89 6.32 -7.49 1.51
N LYS A 90 7.36 -8.31 1.71
CA LYS A 90 7.46 -9.64 1.08
C LYS A 90 6.30 -10.55 1.50
N SER A 91 6.00 -10.59 2.80
CA SER A 91 4.95 -11.45 3.36
C SER A 91 3.55 -11.05 2.86
N THR A 92 3.22 -9.76 2.90
CA THR A 92 1.92 -9.24 2.45
C THR A 92 1.72 -9.40 0.95
N MET A 93 2.76 -9.18 0.13
CA MET A 93 2.70 -9.45 -1.31
C MET A 93 2.48 -10.94 -1.61
N ALA A 94 3.15 -11.83 -0.89
CA ALA A 94 2.98 -13.27 -1.07
C ALA A 94 1.55 -13.70 -0.69
N ALA A 95 1.03 -13.21 0.44
CA ALA A 95 -0.35 -13.46 0.88
C ALA A 95 -1.38 -12.92 -0.12
N ALA A 96 -1.24 -11.67 -0.56
CA ALA A 96 -2.12 -11.05 -1.53
C ALA A 96 -2.09 -11.77 -2.89
N ARG A 97 -0.91 -12.15 -3.38
CA ARG A 97 -0.78 -12.94 -4.61
C ARG A 97 -1.48 -14.29 -4.47
N LYS A 98 -1.32 -14.98 -3.34
CA LYS A 98 -2.00 -16.25 -3.06
C LYS A 98 -3.52 -16.07 -3.08
N ALA A 99 -4.05 -15.05 -2.41
CA ALA A 99 -5.50 -14.77 -2.40
C ALA A 99 -6.07 -14.45 -3.79
N VAL A 100 -5.33 -13.69 -4.60
CA VAL A 100 -5.68 -13.43 -6.01
C VAL A 100 -5.77 -14.73 -6.80
N LEU A 101 -4.77 -15.61 -6.66
CA LEU A 101 -4.73 -16.88 -7.38
C LEU A 101 -5.84 -17.83 -6.92
N GLU A 102 -6.10 -17.93 -5.62
CA GLU A 102 -7.19 -18.74 -5.06
C GLU A 102 -8.56 -18.24 -5.53
N SER A 103 -8.80 -16.93 -5.46
CA SER A 103 -10.03 -16.31 -5.95
C SER A 103 -10.21 -16.55 -7.46
N PHE A 104 -9.16 -16.29 -8.26
CA PHE A 104 -9.16 -16.54 -9.70
C PHE A 104 -9.51 -17.99 -10.04
N ASN A 105 -8.82 -18.96 -9.41
CA ASN A 105 -9.03 -20.38 -9.68
C ASN A 105 -10.46 -20.81 -9.32
N SER A 106 -10.98 -20.36 -8.18
CA SER A 106 -12.33 -20.71 -7.70
C SER A 106 -13.48 -20.23 -8.59
N GLN A 107 -13.24 -19.15 -9.35
CA GLN A 107 -14.25 -18.52 -10.20
C GLN A 107 -14.05 -18.81 -11.69
N SER A 108 -12.82 -19.08 -12.12
CA SER A 108 -12.46 -19.30 -13.53
C SER A 108 -13.26 -20.42 -14.21
N GLU A 109 -13.60 -21.48 -13.47
CA GLU A 109 -14.37 -22.62 -13.99
C GLU A 109 -15.83 -22.28 -14.27
N LYS A 110 -16.39 -21.30 -13.54
CA LYS A 110 -17.79 -20.87 -13.66
C LYS A 110 -18.02 -19.92 -14.84
N PHE A 111 -16.94 -19.48 -15.50
CA PHE A 111 -17.00 -18.49 -16.57
C PHE A 111 -17.18 -19.10 -17.96
N CYS A 112 -16.90 -20.40 -18.12
CA CYS A 112 -17.05 -21.10 -19.40
C CYS A 112 -18.51 -21.15 -19.84
N LEU A 113 -18.77 -20.81 -21.11
CA LEU A 113 -20.09 -20.87 -21.73
C LEU A 113 -19.96 -21.50 -23.12
N SER A 114 -20.82 -22.46 -23.43
CA SER A 114 -20.87 -23.09 -24.75
C SER A 114 -22.30 -23.08 -25.27
N LEU A 115 -22.57 -22.21 -26.23
CA LEU A 115 -23.81 -22.10 -26.99
C LEU A 115 -23.50 -22.34 -28.47
N PRO A 116 -24.45 -22.83 -29.29
CA PRO A 116 -24.21 -23.13 -30.70
C PRO A 116 -23.68 -21.95 -31.53
N TRP A 117 -23.99 -20.71 -31.12
CA TRP A 117 -23.57 -19.48 -31.80
C TRP A 117 -22.50 -18.69 -31.03
N LEU A 118 -22.15 -19.09 -29.81
CA LEU A 118 -21.23 -18.36 -28.91
C LEU A 118 -20.50 -19.34 -27.99
N TRP A 119 -19.18 -19.30 -27.96
CA TRP A 119 -18.40 -20.01 -26.96
C TRP A 119 -17.43 -19.07 -26.25
N VAL A 120 -17.25 -19.30 -24.96
CA VAL A 120 -16.36 -18.56 -24.07
C VAL A 120 -15.46 -19.59 -23.40
N LYS A 121 -14.15 -19.49 -23.64
CA LYS A 121 -13.17 -20.37 -23.01
C LYS A 121 -12.95 -20.00 -21.55
N LYS A 122 -12.21 -20.87 -20.85
CA LYS A 122 -11.73 -20.58 -19.49
C LYS A 122 -10.86 -19.30 -19.52
N PRO A 123 -11.12 -18.33 -18.64
CA PRO A 123 -10.25 -17.17 -18.49
C PRO A 123 -8.83 -17.58 -18.11
N TYR A 124 -7.85 -16.77 -18.49
CA TYR A 124 -6.46 -16.91 -18.08
C TYR A 124 -5.96 -15.61 -17.46
N LEU A 125 -5.13 -15.75 -16.43
CA LEU A 125 -4.51 -14.63 -15.74
C LEU A 125 -3.36 -14.10 -16.61
N VAL A 126 -3.39 -12.79 -16.92
CA VAL A 126 -2.35 -12.12 -17.72
C VAL A 126 -1.27 -11.54 -16.80
N SER A 127 -1.67 -10.77 -15.79
CA SER A 127 -0.73 -10.19 -14.82
C SER A 127 -1.37 -9.92 -13.46
N ILE A 128 -0.51 -9.88 -12.43
CA ILE A 128 -0.81 -9.38 -11.08
C ILE A 128 0.28 -8.37 -10.76
N GLU A 129 -0.13 -7.12 -10.56
CA GLU A 129 0.73 -5.99 -10.26
C GLU A 129 0.38 -5.44 -8.87
N PHE A 130 1.40 -5.07 -8.09
CA PHE A 130 1.25 -4.45 -6.79
C PHE A 130 1.77 -3.01 -6.84
N GLY A 131 1.13 -2.12 -6.11
CA GLY A 131 1.46 -0.71 -6.16
C GLY A 131 0.65 0.12 -5.18
N SER A 132 0.37 1.36 -5.56
CA SER A 132 -0.37 2.32 -4.74
C SER A 132 -1.36 3.13 -5.55
N VAL A 133 -2.17 3.90 -4.84
CA VAL A 133 -3.10 4.85 -5.43
C VAL A 133 -2.43 6.22 -5.54
N TYR A 134 -2.45 6.79 -6.73
CA TYR A 134 -1.92 8.13 -6.98
C TYR A 134 -2.63 9.19 -6.14
N GLY A 135 -1.85 10.15 -5.61
CA GLY A 135 -2.39 11.29 -4.84
C GLY A 135 -3.03 10.90 -3.50
N THR A 136 -2.77 9.69 -3.00
CA THR A 136 -3.26 9.25 -1.69
C THR A 136 -2.19 9.51 -0.63
N GLU A 137 -2.59 10.22 0.41
CA GLU A 137 -1.76 10.49 1.59
C GLU A 137 -1.51 9.22 2.43
N SER A 138 -0.72 9.35 3.49
CA SER A 138 -0.57 8.32 4.51
C SER A 138 -1.72 8.38 5.53
N ASN A 139 -1.90 7.30 6.27
CA ASN A 139 -2.83 7.23 7.39
C ASN A 139 -2.30 7.92 8.66
N VAL A 140 -1.07 8.42 8.62
CA VAL A 140 -0.37 8.97 9.78
C VAL A 140 -0.51 10.49 9.82
N LYS A 141 -0.94 11.00 10.97
CA LYS A 141 -0.97 12.43 11.25
C LYS A 141 0.43 12.98 11.46
N ALA A 142 0.67 14.19 10.97
CA ALA A 142 1.85 14.96 11.29
C ALA A 142 1.98 15.07 12.81
N LEU A 143 3.13 14.68 13.34
CA LEU A 143 3.36 14.63 14.77
C LEU A 143 3.96 15.99 15.19
N THR A 144 3.14 16.83 15.83
CA THR A 144 3.51 18.22 16.16
C THR A 144 4.14 18.37 17.54
N GLY A 145 4.50 17.28 18.21
CA GLY A 145 5.06 17.29 19.57
C GLY A 145 6.44 17.95 19.68
N ILE A 146 7.19 18.02 18.57
CA ILE A 146 8.51 18.63 18.49
C ILE A 146 8.47 19.71 17.41
N GLU A 147 8.42 20.98 17.83
CA GLU A 147 8.16 22.13 16.94
C GLU A 147 9.20 22.28 15.82
N GLN A 148 10.47 22.03 16.13
CA GLN A 148 11.57 22.11 15.17
C GLN A 148 11.43 21.06 14.07
N LEU A 149 11.08 19.81 14.44
CA LEU A 149 10.86 18.73 13.49
C LEU A 149 9.61 18.99 12.64
N ALA A 150 8.52 19.48 13.23
CA ALA A 150 7.31 19.84 12.50
C ALA A 150 7.57 20.96 11.47
N THR A 151 8.35 21.98 11.86
CA THR A 151 8.77 23.06 10.95
C THR A 151 9.63 22.53 9.80
N TYR A 152 10.52 21.59 10.09
CA TYR A 152 11.32 20.91 9.07
C TYR A 152 10.44 20.11 8.11
N ASP A 153 9.47 19.34 8.63
CA ASP A 153 8.55 18.53 7.83
C ASP A 153 7.71 19.39 6.87
N ASP A 154 7.24 20.54 7.35
CA ASP A 154 6.53 21.52 6.54
C ASP A 154 7.42 22.12 5.44
N SER A 155 8.70 22.40 5.75
CA SER A 155 9.66 22.93 4.78
C SER A 155 10.01 21.94 3.67
N MET A 156 10.08 20.65 4.02
CA MET A 156 10.36 19.54 3.11
C MET A 156 9.11 19.02 2.39
N LYS A 157 7.92 19.53 2.75
CA LYS A 157 6.61 19.10 2.23
C LYS A 157 6.34 17.62 2.49
N PHE A 158 6.79 17.10 3.64
CA PHE A 158 6.46 15.74 4.07
C PHE A 158 5.01 15.62 4.56
N THR A 159 4.38 16.74 4.87
CA THR A 159 3.02 16.86 5.39
C THR A 159 2.14 17.64 4.43
N HIS A 160 0.89 17.22 4.29
CA HIS A 160 -0.13 17.99 3.59
C HIS A 160 -0.81 18.95 4.56
N LYS A 161 -0.66 20.26 4.33
CA LYS A 161 -1.16 21.32 5.24
C LYS A 161 -2.65 21.25 5.53
N ASN A 162 -3.46 20.84 4.54
CA ASN A 162 -4.92 20.84 4.67
C ASN A 162 -5.43 19.64 5.48
N SER A 163 -4.81 18.47 5.32
CA SER A 163 -5.23 17.24 6.01
C SER A 163 -4.48 17.00 7.31
N GLY A 164 -3.30 17.63 7.47
CA GLY A 164 -2.39 17.36 8.58
C GLY A 164 -1.84 15.94 8.54
N LEU A 165 -1.84 15.27 7.39
CA LEU A 165 -1.34 13.91 7.19
C LEU A 165 0.01 13.94 6.49
N TYR A 166 0.83 12.92 6.72
CA TYR A 166 2.04 12.72 5.92
C TYR A 166 1.68 12.42 4.46
N THR A 167 2.46 12.94 3.52
CA THR A 167 2.39 12.54 2.12
C THR A 167 2.68 11.04 1.99
N GLY A 168 2.01 10.36 1.07
CA GLY A 168 2.24 8.93 0.84
C GLY A 168 3.50 8.66 0.01
N ASN A 169 4.15 7.53 0.25
CA ASN A 169 5.28 7.00 -0.51
C ASN A 169 6.54 7.86 -0.46
N ILE A 170 6.80 8.47 0.70
CA ILE A 170 8.00 9.27 0.94
C ILE A 170 9.01 8.53 1.80
N ASP A 171 10.23 9.04 1.82
CA ASP A 171 11.23 8.77 2.85
C ASP A 171 11.42 10.07 3.64
N ALA A 172 10.81 10.15 4.83
CA ALA A 172 10.81 11.33 5.68
C ALA A 172 12.14 11.43 6.44
N LYS A 173 13.23 11.73 5.73
CA LYS A 173 14.56 11.81 6.36
C LYS A 173 14.60 12.80 7.53
N LEU A 174 15.46 12.52 8.49
CA LEU A 174 15.80 13.47 9.55
C LEU A 174 16.83 14.49 9.03
N PRO A 175 16.83 15.73 9.53
CA PRO A 175 17.88 16.70 9.25
C PRO A 175 19.18 16.31 9.98
N GLY A 176 20.35 16.71 9.45
CA GLY A 176 21.63 16.59 10.16
C GLY A 176 22.25 15.20 10.15
N GLU A 177 22.80 14.79 11.30
CA GLU A 177 23.63 13.59 11.47
C GLU A 177 22.87 12.26 11.35
N ASP A 178 21.54 12.27 11.52
CA ASP A 178 20.68 11.08 11.39
C ASP A 178 20.00 10.98 10.00
N SER A 179 20.51 11.73 9.02
CA SER A 179 19.99 11.71 7.65
C SER A 179 20.33 10.43 6.86
N ASP A 180 21.19 9.58 7.43
CA ASP A 180 21.52 8.26 6.93
C ASP A 180 20.37 7.25 7.14
N LEU A 181 19.57 7.43 8.19
CA LEU A 181 18.40 6.60 8.49
C LEU A 181 17.27 6.81 7.47
N GLN A 182 16.44 5.77 7.33
CA GLN A 182 15.31 5.75 6.39
C GLN A 182 13.98 5.64 7.15
N PHE A 183 13.09 6.60 6.93
CA PHE A 183 11.75 6.64 7.53
C PHE A 183 10.70 6.64 6.44
N LYS A 184 10.51 5.46 5.84
CA LYS A 184 9.61 5.30 4.69
C LYS A 184 8.16 5.22 5.14
N ILE A 185 7.36 6.19 4.70
CA ILE A 185 5.92 6.26 5.00
C ILE A 185 5.16 5.95 3.71
N SER A 186 4.41 4.85 3.70
CA SER A 186 3.67 4.39 2.53
C SER A 186 2.31 5.09 2.42
N SER A 187 1.82 5.26 1.20
CA SER A 187 0.45 5.75 0.96
C SER A 187 -0.57 4.76 1.51
N LEU A 188 -1.51 5.24 2.31
CA LEU A 188 -2.61 4.46 2.85
C LEU A 188 -3.73 5.43 3.23
N PRO A 189 -4.97 5.30 2.72
CA PRO A 189 -6.04 6.23 3.05
C PRO A 189 -6.22 6.38 4.56
N ALA A 190 -6.36 7.59 5.11
CA ALA A 190 -6.62 7.76 6.54
C ALA A 190 -8.05 7.34 6.92
N SER A 191 -8.26 7.02 8.21
CA SER A 191 -9.61 6.83 8.74
C SER A 191 -10.32 8.17 8.93
N VAL A 192 -11.63 8.19 8.66
CA VAL A 192 -12.48 9.37 8.86
C VAL A 192 -13.37 9.10 10.07
N ASN A 193 -13.31 9.95 11.10
CA ASN A 193 -14.08 9.78 12.34
C ASN A 193 -13.89 8.39 13.00
N SER A 194 -12.65 7.88 13.01
CA SER A 194 -12.30 6.53 13.49
C SER A 194 -12.93 5.38 12.69
N VAL A 195 -13.53 5.66 11.53
CA VAL A 195 -14.05 4.64 10.61
C VAL A 195 -13.03 4.40 9.51
N VAL A 196 -12.63 3.13 9.39
CA VAL A 196 -11.81 2.63 8.30
C VAL A 196 -12.73 2.24 7.16
N ALA A 197 -12.57 2.85 5.98
CA ALA A 197 -13.27 2.40 4.78
C ALA A 197 -12.89 0.94 4.47
N PRO A 198 -13.73 0.11 3.85
CA PRO A 198 -13.28 -1.20 3.36
C PRO A 198 -12.32 -1.05 2.18
N ALA A 199 -11.66 -2.16 1.80
CA ALA A 199 -11.00 -2.24 0.50
C ALA A 199 -12.02 -1.94 -0.61
N ARG A 200 -11.58 -1.29 -1.69
CA ARG A 200 -12.49 -0.81 -2.74
C ARG A 200 -11.88 -0.92 -4.12
N ILE A 201 -12.74 -1.08 -5.12
CA ILE A 201 -12.36 -0.98 -6.53
C ILE A 201 -11.94 0.46 -6.82
N ILE A 202 -10.89 0.61 -7.60
CA ILE A 202 -10.36 1.87 -8.08
C ILE A 202 -10.20 1.83 -9.59
N LEU A 203 -10.16 3.01 -10.20
CA LEU A 203 -9.89 3.14 -11.61
C LEU A 203 -8.45 2.67 -11.93
N PRO A 204 -8.22 1.86 -12.98
CA PRO A 204 -6.88 1.46 -13.38
C PRO A 204 -5.94 2.65 -13.64
N GLU A 205 -6.48 3.80 -14.03
CA GLU A 205 -5.73 5.03 -14.32
C GLU A 205 -5.13 5.68 -13.07
N VAL A 206 -5.68 5.42 -11.87
CA VAL A 206 -5.13 5.94 -10.61
C VAL A 206 -4.12 4.98 -9.96
N PHE A 207 -4.03 3.75 -10.44
CA PHE A 207 -3.01 2.80 -10.01
C PHE A 207 -1.61 3.25 -10.46
N ARG A 208 -0.64 3.15 -9.56
CA ARG A 208 0.77 3.40 -9.85
C ARG A 208 1.60 2.24 -9.32
N MET A 209 2.39 1.64 -10.20
CA MET A 209 3.42 0.71 -9.79
C MET A 209 4.43 1.45 -8.92
N GLN A 210 4.73 0.90 -7.75
CA GLN A 210 5.66 1.52 -6.81
C GLN A 210 7.10 1.03 -7.02
N PRO A 211 8.10 1.83 -6.63
CA PRO A 211 9.47 1.36 -6.45
C PRO A 211 9.54 0.23 -5.43
N LYS A 212 10.61 -0.56 -5.49
CA LYS A 212 10.95 -1.55 -4.46
C LYS A 212 11.11 -0.87 -3.10
N GLU A 213 10.79 -1.56 -2.01
CA GLU A 213 10.96 -1.08 -0.62
C GLU A 213 9.88 -0.09 -0.12
N GLN A 214 8.77 0.05 -0.86
CA GLN A 214 7.57 0.76 -0.41
C GLN A 214 6.43 -0.24 -0.25
N LEU A 215 5.69 -0.15 0.86
CA LEU A 215 4.55 -1.06 1.06
C LEU A 215 3.45 -0.75 0.04
N HIS A 216 2.92 -1.81 -0.55
CA HIS A 216 1.88 -1.73 -1.55
C HIS A 216 0.50 -1.61 -0.91
N SER A 217 -0.27 -0.63 -1.35
CA SER A 217 -1.64 -0.38 -0.91
C SER A 217 -2.69 -0.70 -1.98
N ALA A 218 -2.28 -1.14 -3.17
CA ALA A 218 -3.17 -1.47 -4.26
C ALA A 218 -2.71 -2.70 -5.05
N VAL A 219 -3.68 -3.41 -5.61
CA VAL A 219 -3.48 -4.54 -6.53
C VAL A 219 -4.15 -4.21 -7.86
N LYS A 220 -3.48 -4.55 -8.96
CA LYS A 220 -4.04 -4.53 -10.29
C LYS A 220 -3.94 -5.94 -10.89
N VAL A 221 -5.05 -6.41 -11.44
CA VAL A 221 -5.16 -7.75 -12.03
C VAL A 221 -5.64 -7.59 -13.46
N VAL A 222 -5.01 -8.33 -14.37
CA VAL A 222 -5.40 -8.36 -15.78
C VAL A 222 -5.78 -9.80 -16.13
N ILE A 223 -6.98 -9.98 -16.67
CA ILE A 223 -7.51 -11.30 -17.07
C ILE A 223 -7.93 -11.24 -18.53
N GLY A 224 -7.55 -12.27 -19.28
CA GLY A 224 -7.94 -12.48 -20.67
C GLY A 224 -8.93 -13.63 -20.80
N VAL A 225 -9.83 -13.54 -21.77
CA VAL A 225 -10.72 -14.63 -22.16
C VAL A 225 -10.88 -14.66 -23.68
N GLU A 226 -10.83 -15.85 -24.26
CA GLU A 226 -11.14 -16.04 -25.67
C GLU A 226 -12.64 -16.29 -25.85
N VAL A 227 -13.25 -15.49 -26.73
CA VAL A 227 -14.66 -15.57 -27.10
C VAL A 227 -14.74 -15.80 -28.60
N GLY A 228 -15.46 -16.84 -28.99
CA GLY A 228 -15.76 -17.08 -30.41
C GLY A 228 -17.24 -17.01 -30.71
N SER A 229 -17.57 -16.58 -31.93
CA SER A 229 -18.95 -16.54 -32.42
C SER A 229 -19.08 -17.08 -33.83
N GLY A 230 -20.23 -17.68 -34.12
CA GLY A 230 -20.64 -18.09 -35.47
C GLY A 230 -20.88 -19.58 -35.65
N VAL A 231 -21.95 -19.90 -36.39
CA VAL A 231 -22.35 -21.25 -36.80
C VAL A 231 -21.64 -21.67 -38.10
N PHE A 232 -21.35 -20.71 -38.98
CA PHE A 232 -20.75 -20.94 -40.32
C PHE A 232 -19.43 -20.21 -40.58
N HIS A 233 -19.18 -19.08 -39.93
CA HIS A 233 -17.90 -18.35 -39.96
C HIS A 233 -17.43 -18.14 -38.54
N ARG A 234 -16.32 -18.78 -38.15
CA ARG A 234 -15.75 -18.65 -36.81
C ARG A 234 -14.96 -17.37 -36.71
N THR A 235 -15.45 -16.42 -35.92
CA THR A 235 -14.65 -15.30 -35.42
C THR A 235 -14.18 -15.65 -34.02
N VAL A 236 -12.91 -15.36 -33.71
CA VAL A 236 -12.32 -15.52 -32.38
C VAL A 236 -11.75 -14.18 -31.97
N ASN A 237 -12.19 -13.68 -30.82
CA ASN A 237 -11.74 -12.43 -30.23
C ASN A 237 -11.23 -12.70 -28.81
N THR A 238 -10.17 -12.01 -28.43
CA THR A 238 -9.70 -12.00 -27.04
C THR A 238 -10.24 -10.75 -26.36
N ILE A 239 -10.97 -10.94 -25.27
CA ILE A 239 -11.40 -9.86 -24.40
C ILE A 239 -10.45 -9.79 -23.23
N ILE A 240 -9.91 -8.60 -22.96
CA ILE A 240 -9.05 -8.34 -21.81
C ILE A 240 -9.81 -7.40 -20.88
N ALA A 241 -9.85 -7.73 -19.60
CA ALA A 241 -10.35 -6.85 -18.55
C ALA A 241 -9.25 -6.58 -17.54
N THR A 242 -9.26 -5.37 -17.01
CA THR A 242 -8.33 -4.91 -15.98
C THR A 242 -9.15 -4.45 -14.78
N GLY A 243 -8.90 -5.07 -13.64
CA GLY A 243 -9.47 -4.67 -12.36
C GLY A 243 -8.35 -4.10 -11.50
N SER A 244 -8.68 -3.10 -10.69
CA SER A 244 -7.75 -2.52 -9.73
C SER A 244 -8.48 -2.27 -8.43
N ALA A 245 -7.85 -2.60 -7.31
CA ALA A 245 -8.43 -2.42 -5.99
C ALA A 245 -7.39 -1.86 -5.03
N ALA A 246 -7.84 -0.99 -4.12
CA ALA A 246 -7.03 -0.40 -3.08
C ALA A 246 -7.45 -0.94 -1.72
N THR A 247 -6.45 -1.21 -0.89
CA THR A 247 -6.63 -1.54 0.50
C THR A 247 -7.04 -0.31 1.30
N SER A 248 -7.47 -0.53 2.53
CA SER A 248 -8.00 0.49 3.41
C SER A 248 -7.04 1.01 4.46
N GLY A 249 -7.43 2.10 5.10
CA GLY A 249 -6.71 2.76 6.18
C GLY A 249 -6.55 2.01 7.48
N ALA A 250 -5.69 2.54 8.35
CA ALA A 250 -5.66 2.18 9.76
C ALA A 250 -6.74 2.85 10.58
N GLN A 251 -7.25 2.10 11.56
CA GLN A 251 -7.81 2.69 12.77
C GLN A 251 -6.63 3.17 13.62
N VAL A 252 -6.64 4.45 14.00
CA VAL A 252 -5.66 4.99 14.95
C VAL A 252 -5.84 4.26 16.27
N LEU A 253 -4.78 3.65 16.81
CA LEU A 253 -4.80 3.12 18.18
C LEU A 253 -5.04 4.31 19.12
N ARG A 254 -6.16 4.29 19.85
CA ARG A 254 -6.45 5.26 20.90
C ARG A 254 -5.68 4.92 22.16
#